data_AF-A0A022QQN6-F1
#
_entry.id   AF-A0A022QQN6-F1
#
_cell.length_a   1.000
_cell.length_b   1.000
_cell.length_c   1.000
_cell.angle_alpha   90.00
_cell.angle_beta   90.00
_cell.angle_gamma   90.00
#
_symmetry.space_group_name_H-M   'P 1'
#
loop_
_entity.id
_entity.type
_entity.pdbx_description
1 polymer ?
#
loop_
_entity_poly.entity_id
_entity_poly.type
_entity_poly.pdbx_seq_one_letter_code
_entity_poly.pdbx_strand_id
1 'polypeptide(L)'
;MVHVFSASNVFKFVFIILASIEQHAIVKSNPLCPSEYPKFGVPIYKGDIDMLQFAENLEHLEADFFLWSSLGYGLDKIAPELVMGGPPPIGAQKANLDFLTEKIIREFAFQEVGHLSLLIIL
;
A
#
# COMPACT_ATOMS: atom_id res chain seq x y z
N MET A 1 10.38 28.83 -14.17
CA MET A 1 11.53 29.08 -13.28
C MET A 1 11.32 28.22 -12.05
N VAL A 2 11.93 27.03 -12.05
CA VAL A 2 11.76 25.99 -11.03
C VAL A 2 12.62 26.36 -9.82
N HIS A 3 11.97 26.62 -8.71
CA HIS A 3 12.54 26.88 -7.39
C HIS A 3 11.43 26.47 -6.42
N VAL A 4 11.56 25.59 -5.44
CA VAL A 4 12.66 24.83 -4.86
C VAL A 4 11.94 23.71 -4.12
N PHE A 5 12.18 22.44 -4.46
CA PHE A 5 12.02 21.42 -3.43
C PHE A 5 13.02 21.79 -2.34
N SER A 6 12.51 22.29 -1.20
CA SER A 6 13.37 22.57 -0.04
C SER A 6 14.20 21.32 0.22
N ALA A 7 15.52 21.48 0.38
CA ALA A 7 16.44 20.37 0.62
C ALA A 7 15.92 19.44 1.73
N SER A 8 15.19 19.97 2.71
CA SER A 8 14.51 19.24 3.79
C SER A 8 13.42 18.26 3.31
N ASN A 9 12.60 18.67 2.35
CA ASN A 9 11.50 17.83 1.84
C ASN A 9 12.01 16.74 0.89
N VAL A 10 13.04 17.04 0.10
CA VAL A 10 13.77 16.01 -0.67
C VAL A 10 14.42 15.02 0.28
N PHE A 11 15.07 15.50 1.35
CA PHE A 11 15.73 14.63 2.31
C PHE A 11 14.75 13.71 3.03
N LYS A 12 13.54 14.18 3.36
CA LYS A 12 12.47 13.37 3.95
C LYS A 12 11.91 12.34 2.97
N PHE A 13 11.66 12.72 1.71
CA PHE A 13 11.22 11.77 0.68
C PHE A 13 12.28 10.71 0.37
N VAL A 14 13.54 11.14 0.28
CA VAL A 14 14.71 10.25 0.14
C VAL A 14 14.85 9.37 1.38
N PHE A 15 14.61 9.88 2.59
CA PHE A 15 14.61 9.05 3.80
C PHE A 15 13.47 8.03 3.83
N ILE A 16 12.27 8.37 3.34
CA ILE A 16 11.15 7.43 3.24
C ILE A 16 11.47 6.36 2.20
N ILE A 17 11.96 6.73 1.02
CA ILE A 17 12.39 5.78 -0.02
C ILE A 17 13.57 4.92 0.47
N LEU A 18 14.56 5.51 1.15
CA LEU A 18 15.70 4.77 1.72
C LEU A 18 15.28 3.87 2.89
N ALA A 19 14.31 4.29 3.71
CA ALA A 19 13.73 3.46 4.76
C ALA A 19 12.90 2.30 4.19
N SER A 20 12.26 2.47 3.03
CA SER A 20 11.66 1.38 2.25
C SER A 20 12.70 0.47 1.59
N ILE A 21 13.94 0.93 1.41
CA ILE A 21 15.05 0.14 0.84
C ILE A 21 15.79 -0.67 1.92
N GLU A 22 15.71 -0.31 3.20
CA GLU A 22 16.37 -1.02 4.31
C GLU A 22 15.63 -2.26 4.86
N GLN A 23 14.92 -3.00 4.01
CA GLN A 23 14.69 -4.43 4.24
C GLN A 23 15.05 -5.28 3.02
N HIS A 24 16.17 -4.97 2.38
CA HIS A 24 16.92 -6.02 1.70
C HIS A 24 18.05 -6.48 2.61
N ALA A 25 17.70 -7.20 3.68
CA ALA A 25 18.55 -8.32 4.02
C ALA A 25 18.64 -9.13 2.73
N ILE A 26 19.79 -9.07 2.05
CA ILE A 26 20.12 -10.00 0.98
C ILE A 26 20.17 -11.36 1.67
N VAL A 27 18.99 -11.97 1.82
CA VAL A 27 18.89 -13.39 2.05
C VAL A 27 19.60 -13.95 0.85
N LYS A 28 20.78 -14.53 1.07
CA LYS A 28 21.44 -15.44 0.15
C LYS A 28 20.55 -16.69 0.05
N SER A 29 19.34 -16.52 -0.47
CA SER A 29 18.48 -17.60 -0.88
C SER A 29 19.02 -18.01 -2.23
N ASN A 30 19.42 -19.27 -2.36
CA ASN A 30 19.53 -19.85 -3.68
C ASN A 30 18.12 -19.76 -4.28
N PRO A 31 17.88 -19.01 -5.38
CA PRO A 31 16.54 -18.72 -5.90
C PRO A 31 15.89 -19.93 -6.58
N LEU A 32 16.40 -21.13 -6.31
CA LEU A 32 15.77 -22.36 -6.74
C LEU A 32 14.64 -22.65 -5.76
N CYS A 33 13.47 -22.08 -6.03
CA CYS A 33 12.23 -22.62 -5.48
C CYS A 33 12.24 -24.13 -5.73
N PRO A 34 11.94 -24.96 -4.71
CA PRO A 34 11.76 -26.38 -4.93
C PRO A 34 10.80 -26.57 -6.11
N SER A 35 11.21 -27.33 -7.13
CA SER A 35 10.38 -27.57 -8.32
C SER A 35 9.10 -28.33 -8.00
N GLU A 36 9.03 -28.94 -6.82
CA GLU A 36 7.88 -29.69 -6.36
C GLU A 36 7.02 -28.83 -5.44
N TYR A 37 5.79 -28.58 -5.88
CA TYR A 37 4.74 -28.08 -5.02
C TYR A 37 4.53 -29.09 -3.88
N PRO A 38 4.43 -28.65 -2.62
CA PRO A 38 4.26 -29.57 -1.51
C PRO A 38 3.01 -30.42 -1.75
N LYS A 39 3.16 -31.75 -1.68
CA LYS A 39 2.06 -32.72 -1.92
C LYS A 39 0.89 -32.55 -0.94
N PHE A 40 1.12 -31.85 0.16
CA PHE A 40 0.15 -31.49 1.18
C PHE A 40 0.16 -29.97 1.35
N GLY A 41 -0.98 -29.39 1.72
CA GLY A 41 -1.07 -27.95 1.98
C GLY A 41 -0.07 -27.52 3.06
N VAL A 42 0.49 -26.32 2.90
CA VAL A 42 1.29 -25.68 3.96
C VAL A 42 0.34 -25.39 5.13
N PRO A 43 0.66 -25.84 6.37
CA PRO A 43 -0.20 -25.55 7.51
C PRO A 43 -0.27 -24.04 7.76
N ILE A 44 -1.48 -23.51 7.89
CA ILE A 44 -1.76 -22.12 8.24
C ILE A 44 -1.97 -22.07 9.75
N TYR A 45 -1.18 -21.26 10.44
CA TYR A 45 -1.28 -21.03 11.86
C TYR A 45 -2.03 -19.73 12.15
N LYS A 46 -2.51 -19.60 13.38
CA LYS A 46 -3.15 -18.35 13.83
C LYS A 46 -2.26 -17.12 13.64
N GLY A 47 -0.94 -17.27 13.88
CA GLY A 47 0.00 -16.16 13.68
C GLY A 47 0.07 -15.67 12.24
N ASP A 48 -0.09 -16.56 11.25
CA ASP A 48 -0.11 -16.19 9.84
C ASP A 48 -1.37 -15.36 9.51
N ILE A 49 -2.52 -15.76 10.07
CA ILE A 49 -3.78 -15.03 9.92
C ILE A 49 -3.68 -13.65 10.58
N ASP A 50 -3.20 -13.57 11.83
CA ASP A 50 -3.09 -12.32 12.56
C ASP A 50 -2.15 -11.33 11.85
N MET A 51 -1.04 -11.82 11.27
CA MET A 51 -0.12 -11.00 10.48
C MET A 51 -0.74 -10.52 9.17
N LEU A 52 -1.46 -11.42 8.47
CA LEU A 52 -2.12 -11.07 7.21
C LEU A 52 -3.22 -10.03 7.42
N GLN A 53 -4.03 -10.19 8.46
CA GLN A 53 -5.06 -9.22 8.83
C GLN A 53 -4.45 -7.86 9.22
N PHE A 54 -3.32 -7.85 9.92
CA PHE A 54 -2.65 -6.59 10.23
C PHE A 54 -2.17 -5.88 8.96
N ALA A 55 -1.55 -6.61 8.03
CA ALA A 55 -1.12 -6.07 6.75
C ALA A 55 -2.31 -5.54 5.94
N GLU A 56 -3.39 -6.32 5.82
CA GLU A 56 -4.62 -5.92 5.14
C GLU A 56 -5.19 -4.59 5.66
N ASN A 57 -5.21 -4.41 6.98
CA ASN A 57 -5.68 -3.17 7.59
C ASN A 57 -4.77 -1.97 7.26
N LEU A 58 -3.47 -2.19 7.09
CA LEU A 58 -2.54 -1.14 6.65
C LEU A 58 -2.79 -0.77 5.19
N GLU A 59 -2.93 -1.75 4.30
CA GLU A 59 -3.27 -1.54 2.89
C GLU A 59 -4.60 -0.78 2.76
N HIS A 60 -5.59 -1.08 3.61
CA HIS A 60 -6.87 -0.38 3.65
C HIS A 60 -6.71 1.09 4.02
N LEU A 61 -5.92 1.37 5.05
CA LEU A 61 -5.60 2.72 5.48
C LEU A 61 -4.86 3.50 4.39
N GLU A 62 -3.85 2.90 3.77
CA GLU A 62 -3.03 3.52 2.73
C GLU A 62 -3.84 3.80 1.46
N ALA A 63 -4.68 2.85 1.04
CA ALA A 63 -5.59 3.03 -0.09
C ALA A 63 -6.51 4.24 0.13
N ASP A 64 -7.22 4.31 1.26
CA ASP A 64 -8.08 5.46 1.55
C ASP A 64 -7.28 6.76 1.67
N PHE A 65 -6.11 6.73 2.31
CA PHE A 65 -5.25 7.90 2.44
C PHE A 65 -4.84 8.46 1.08
N PHE A 66 -4.33 7.63 0.16
CA PHE A 66 -3.87 8.05 -1.16
C PHE A 66 -5.04 8.40 -2.10
N LEU A 67 -6.15 7.66 -2.04
CA LEU A 67 -7.36 7.95 -2.82
C LEU A 67 -7.96 9.30 -2.42
N TRP A 68 -8.14 9.56 -1.13
CA TRP A 68 -8.61 10.86 -0.67
C TRP A 68 -7.61 11.97 -1.02
N SER A 69 -6.31 11.75 -0.83
CA SER A 69 -5.29 12.75 -1.14
C SER A 69 -5.28 13.17 -2.62
N SER A 70 -5.45 12.23 -3.56
CA SER A 70 -5.34 12.51 -5.00
C SER A 70 -6.68 12.76 -5.70
N LEU A 71 -7.74 12.05 -5.32
CA LEU A 71 -9.04 12.06 -6.01
C LEU A 71 -10.13 12.77 -5.20
N GLY A 72 -10.02 12.81 -3.87
CA GLY A 72 -11.02 13.41 -2.98
C GLY A 72 -12.22 12.51 -2.67
N TYR A 73 -12.05 11.20 -2.79
CA TYR A 73 -12.98 10.17 -2.35
C TYR A 73 -12.22 8.86 -2.12
N GLY A 74 -12.81 7.90 -1.41
CA GLY A 74 -12.11 6.69 -0.95
C GLY A 74 -12.54 5.40 -1.65
N LEU A 75 -12.22 4.29 -0.98
CA LEU A 75 -12.57 2.92 -1.39
C LEU A 75 -14.08 2.73 -1.53
N ASP A 76 -14.87 3.45 -0.72
CA ASP A 76 -16.33 3.47 -0.75
C ASP A 76 -16.91 3.85 -2.12
N LYS A 77 -16.11 4.52 -2.97
CA LYS A 77 -16.48 4.83 -4.36
C LYS A 77 -15.67 4.07 -5.41
N ILE A 78 -14.39 3.82 -5.18
CA ILE A 78 -13.52 3.15 -6.17
C ILE A 78 -13.76 1.64 -6.23
N ALA A 79 -13.88 1.00 -5.07
CA ALA A 79 -14.06 -0.44 -4.94
C ALA A 79 -14.97 -0.74 -3.73
N PRO A 80 -16.27 -0.42 -3.81
CA PRO A 80 -17.20 -0.51 -2.68
C PRO A 80 -17.34 -1.92 -2.09
N GLU A 81 -17.00 -2.95 -2.85
CA GLU A 81 -16.96 -4.34 -2.41
C GLU A 81 -15.85 -4.60 -1.37
N LEU A 82 -14.76 -3.82 -1.39
CA LEU A 82 -13.62 -4.00 -0.49
C LEU A 82 -13.82 -3.35 0.89
N VAL A 83 -14.79 -2.43 1.03
CA VAL A 83 -15.06 -1.78 2.33
C VAL A 83 -15.95 -2.61 3.25
N MET A 84 -16.57 -3.70 2.75
CA MET A 84 -17.42 -4.61 3.53
C MET A 84 -18.49 -3.92 4.40
N GLY A 85 -19.00 -2.75 3.95
CA GLY A 85 -19.99 -1.96 4.68
C GLY A 85 -19.43 -1.08 5.80
N GLY A 86 -18.11 -0.93 5.91
CA GLY A 86 -17.47 0.03 6.81
C GLY A 86 -17.80 1.49 6.47
N PRO A 87 -17.82 2.40 7.46
CA PRO A 87 -18.07 3.81 7.21
C PRO A 87 -16.86 4.45 6.50
N PRO A 88 -17.08 5.47 5.65
CA PRO A 88 -15.98 6.21 5.05
C PRO A 88 -15.18 7.00 6.12
N PRO A 89 -13.91 7.34 5.83
CA PRO A 89 -13.08 8.14 6.72
C PRO A 89 -13.72 9.48 7.11
N ILE A 90 -13.64 9.84 8.38
CA ILE A 90 -14.19 11.11 8.89
C ILE A 90 -13.17 12.23 8.70
N GLY A 91 -13.57 13.29 8.00
CA GLY A 91 -12.76 14.50 7.83
C GLY A 91 -11.70 14.41 6.73
N ALA A 92 -11.64 13.30 5.97
CA ALA A 92 -10.76 13.19 4.82
C ALA A 92 -11.18 14.19 3.71
N GLN A 93 -10.18 14.78 3.05
CA GLN A 93 -10.37 15.79 2.01
C GLN A 93 -9.30 15.62 0.94
N LYS A 94 -9.60 16.12 -0.27
CA LYS A 94 -8.60 16.18 -1.35
C LYS A 94 -7.43 17.08 -0.93
N ALA A 95 -6.21 16.58 -1.08
CA ALA A 95 -5.01 17.35 -0.81
C ALA A 95 -4.74 18.37 -1.93
N ASN A 96 -4.15 19.51 -1.55
CA ASN A 96 -3.71 20.52 -2.51
C ASN A 96 -2.29 20.17 -3.01
N LEU A 97 -2.21 19.25 -3.97
CA LEU A 97 -0.96 18.74 -4.55
C LEU A 97 -0.68 19.40 -5.90
N ASP A 98 0.59 19.54 -6.27
CA ASP A 98 0.94 19.90 -7.65
C ASP A 98 0.66 18.73 -8.61
N PHE A 99 0.67 19.02 -9.91
CA PHE A 99 0.31 18.06 -10.95
C PHE A 99 1.15 16.78 -10.93
N LEU A 100 2.46 16.86 -10.67
CA LEU A 100 3.31 15.68 -10.69
C LEU A 100 3.04 14.82 -9.44
N THR A 101 2.99 15.45 -8.27
CA THR A 101 2.74 14.74 -7.01
C THR A 101 1.34 14.14 -6.98
N GLU A 102 0.30 14.83 -7.44
CA GLU A 102 -1.06 14.26 -7.54
C GLU A 102 -1.05 12.97 -8.37
N LYS A 103 -0.35 12.95 -9.50
CA LYS A 103 -0.28 11.76 -10.36
C LYS A 103 0.44 10.60 -9.66
N ILE A 104 1.59 10.85 -9.03
CA ILE A 104 2.33 9.80 -8.33
C ILE A 104 1.48 9.21 -7.21
N ILE A 105 0.86 10.06 -6.38
CA ILE A 105 -0.01 9.61 -5.28
C ILE A 105 -1.22 8.84 -5.82
N ARG A 106 -1.75 9.23 -6.98
CA ARG A 106 -2.84 8.47 -7.61
C ARG A 106 -2.40 7.08 -8.07
N GLU A 107 -1.20 6.93 -8.62
CA GLU A 107 -0.68 5.61 -8.97
C GLU A 107 -0.50 4.72 -7.73
N PHE A 108 0.02 5.27 -6.62
CA PHE A 108 0.06 4.54 -5.34
C PHE A 108 -1.33 4.15 -4.85
N ALA A 109 -2.30 5.07 -4.93
CA ALA A 109 -3.68 4.79 -4.55
C ALA A 109 -4.25 3.56 -5.30
N PHE A 110 -3.98 3.43 -6.60
CA PHE A 110 -4.43 2.27 -7.37
C PHE A 110 -3.64 1.00 -7.08
N GLN A 111 -2.38 1.09 -6.66
CA GLN A 111 -1.59 -0.06 -6.21
C GLN A 111 -2.19 -0.66 -4.93
N GLU A 112 -2.51 0.17 -3.93
CA GLU A 112 -3.06 -0.34 -2.65
C GLU A 112 -4.47 -0.93 -2.83
N VAL A 113 -5.29 -0.35 -3.72
CA VAL A 113 -6.57 -0.98 -4.12
C VAL A 113 -6.33 -2.36 -4.73
N GLY A 114 -5.29 -2.50 -5.55
CA GLY A 114 -4.87 -3.77 -6.12
C GLY A 114 -4.40 -4.77 -5.06
N HIS A 115 -3.63 -4.34 -4.06
CA HIS A 115 -3.19 -5.17 -2.95
C HIS A 115 -4.39 -5.75 -2.18
N LEU A 116 -5.37 -4.91 -1.81
CA LEU A 116 -6.60 -5.35 -1.15
C LEU A 116 -7.40 -6.34 -2.00
N SER A 117 -7.49 -6.09 -3.30
CA SER A 117 -8.22 -6.96 -4.23
C SER A 117 -7.60 -8.36 -4.34
N LEU A 118 -6.27 -8.47 -4.20
CA LEU A 118 -5.57 -9.75 -4.23
C LEU A 118 -5.75 -10.51 -2.91
N LEU A 119 -5.69 -9.80 -1.79
CA LEU A 119 -5.65 -10.40 -0.45
C LEU A 119 -7.02 -10.98 -0.02
N ILE A 120 -8.13 -10.34 -0.42
CA ILE A 120 -9.50 -10.78 -0.11
C ILE A 120 -9.89 -12.11 -0.79
N ILE A 121 -9.12 -12.59 -1.77
CA ILE A 121 -9.40 -13.84 -2.51
C ILE A 121 -8.67 -15.07 -1.89
N LEU A 122 -7.87 -14.88 -0.84
CA LEU A 122 -7.21 -15.96 -0.08
C LEU A 122 -8.02 -16.39 1.14
#